data_AF-A0A1N7KHD0-F1
#
_entry.id   AF-A0A1N7KHD0-F1
#
_cell.length_a   1.000
_cell.length_b   1.000
_cell.length_c   1.000
_cell.angle_alpha   90.00
_cell.angle_beta   90.00
_cell.angle_gamma   90.00
#
_symmetry.space_group_name_H-M   'P 1'
#
loop_
_entity.id
_entity.type
_entity.pdbx_description
1 polymer ?
#
loop_
_entity_poly.entity_id
_entity_poly.type
_entity_poly.pdbx_seq_one_letter_code
_entity_poly.pdbx_strand_id
1 'polypeptide(L)'
;MEKAQFYITSGLQRFLIDQNSTILMRAIVKLQELEVIKREEFQVWRIKRKHKSKFTIVLDDGNYNKIFWSTIELPGCNANKMKFYFENSVLCFPRER
;
A
#
# COMPACT_ATOMS: atom_id res chain seq x y z
N MET A 1 -5.74 14.34 19.97
CA MET A 1 -5.90 13.25 18.98
C MET A 1 -4.63 12.45 19.00
N GLU A 2 -4.67 11.20 19.48
CA GLU A 2 -3.53 10.29 19.36
C GLU A 2 -3.20 10.10 17.87
N LYS A 3 -1.92 10.17 17.51
CA LYS A 3 -1.49 9.77 16.17
C LYS A 3 -1.67 8.27 16.08
N ALA A 4 -2.47 7.80 15.12
CA ALA A 4 -2.58 6.38 14.83
C ALA A 4 -1.17 5.83 14.52
N GLN A 5 -0.75 4.83 15.29
CA GLN A 5 0.52 4.16 15.06
C GLN A 5 0.33 3.06 14.03
N PHE A 6 1.09 3.14 12.93
CA PHE A 6 1.07 2.16 11.85
C PHE A 6 2.32 1.28 11.92
N TYR A 7 2.15 -0.02 11.71
CA TYR A 7 3.20 -1.02 11.74
C TYR A 7 3.37 -1.67 10.38
N ILE A 8 4.55 -2.23 10.14
CA ILE A 8 4.89 -2.90 8.88
C ILE A 8 5.66 -4.16 9.23
N THR A 9 5.30 -5.27 8.59
CA THR A 9 6.05 -6.52 8.76
C THR A 9 7.48 -6.37 8.24
N SER A 10 8.42 -7.03 8.91
CA SER A 10 9.84 -6.96 8.56
C SER A 10 10.12 -7.43 7.12
N GLY A 11 9.41 -8.47 6.66
CA GLY A 11 9.56 -8.99 5.30
C GLY A 11 9.06 -8.00 4.24
N LEU A 12 7.92 -7.33 4.46
CA LEU A 12 7.46 -6.27 3.58
C LEU A 12 8.41 -5.06 3.59
N GLN A 13 8.85 -4.63 4.76
CA GLN A 13 9.77 -3.49 4.87
C GLN A 13 11.07 -3.75 4.11
N ARG A 14 11.68 -4.92 4.30
CA ARG A 14 12.90 -5.33 3.59
C ARG A 14 12.67 -5.35 2.08
N PHE A 15 11.58 -5.96 1.63
CA PHE A 15 11.24 -5.98 0.21
C PHE A 15 11.11 -4.58 -0.38
N LEU A 16 10.41 -3.66 0.29
CA LEU A 16 10.23 -2.30 -0.23
C LEU A 16 11.55 -1.54 -0.35
N ILE A 17 12.50 -1.78 0.57
CA ILE A 17 13.87 -1.24 0.50
C ILE A 17 14.61 -1.82 -0.70
N ASP A 18 14.64 -3.15 -0.84
CA ASP A 18 15.33 -3.85 -1.94
C ASP A 18 14.77 -3.44 -3.32
N GLN A 19 13.48 -3.08 -3.36
CA GLN A 19 12.81 -2.62 -4.57
C GLN A 19 12.84 -1.10 -4.76
N ASN A 20 13.58 -0.32 -3.95
CA ASN A 20 13.63 1.15 -3.99
C ASN A 20 12.23 1.79 -4.00
N SER A 21 11.34 1.32 -3.14
CA SER A 21 9.91 1.64 -3.16
C SER A 21 9.36 2.08 -1.80
N THR A 22 10.21 2.55 -0.89
CA THR A 22 9.82 3.05 0.44
C THR A 22 8.89 4.27 0.38
N ILE A 23 8.84 5.00 -0.74
CA ILE A 23 7.85 6.07 -0.99
C ILE A 23 6.42 5.53 -0.95
N LEU A 24 6.21 4.29 -1.42
CA LEU A 24 4.89 3.65 -1.45
C LEU A 24 4.28 3.50 -0.07
N MET A 25 5.10 3.15 0.92
CA MET A 25 4.71 3.06 2.33
C MET A 25 4.17 4.39 2.85
N ARG A 26 4.92 5.48 2.63
CA ARG A 26 4.50 6.82 3.06
C ARG A 26 3.21 7.26 2.39
N ALA A 27 3.03 6.90 1.11
CA ALA A 27 1.80 7.18 0.38
C ALA A 27 0.61 6.44 0.98
N ILE A 28 0.72 5.13 1.25
CA ILE A 28 -0.36 4.34 1.86
C ILE A 28 -0.72 4.87 3.25
N VAL A 29 0.27 5.19 4.08
CA VAL A 29 0.05 5.78 5.41
C VAL A 29 -0.67 7.13 5.31
N LYS A 30 -0.27 8.01 4.39
CA LYS A 30 -0.95 9.29 4.17
C LYS A 30 -2.39 9.10 3.69
N LEU A 31 -2.66 8.07 2.88
CA LEU A 31 -4.01 7.76 2.42
C LEU A 31 -4.95 7.32 3.56
N GLN A 32 -4.42 6.87 4.71
CA GLN A 32 -5.22 6.59 5.91
C GLN A 32 -5.83 7.84 6.57
N GLU A 33 -5.43 9.05 6.13
CA GLU A 33 -6.09 10.30 6.53
C GLU A 33 -7.45 10.49 5.84
N LEU A 34 -7.71 9.76 4.76
CA LEU A 34 -8.99 9.83 4.04
C LEU A 34 -10.03 8.96 4.75
N GLU A 35 -11.13 9.57 5.20
CA GLU A 35 -12.23 8.89 5.91
C GLU A 35 -12.76 7.65 5.18
N VAL A 36 -12.88 7.72 3.85
CA VAL A 36 -13.35 6.59 3.02
C VAL A 36 -12.40 5.40 3.05
N ILE A 37 -11.10 5.62 3.25
CA ILE A 37 -10.08 4.56 3.36
C ILE A 37 -10.00 4.07 4.79
N LYS A 38 -9.96 5.00 5.74
CA LYS A 38 -9.81 4.73 7.17
C LYS A 38 -10.92 3.84 7.76
N ARG A 39 -12.13 3.92 7.22
CA ARG A 39 -13.30 3.12 7.66
C ARG A 39 -13.22 1.65 7.25
N GLU A 40 -12.33 1.31 6.33
CA GLU A 40 -12.17 -0.05 5.83
C GLU A 40 -11.28 -0.84 6.78
N GLU A 41 -11.88 -1.80 7.49
CA GLU A 41 -11.20 -2.66 8.46
C GLU A 41 -10.15 -3.56 7.79
N PHE A 42 -10.43 -3.99 6.56
CA PHE A 42 -9.53 -4.79 5.74
C PHE A 42 -9.33 -4.15 4.38
N GLN A 43 -8.08 -3.86 4.05
CA GLN A 43 -7.70 -3.14 2.83
C GLN A 43 -6.75 -3.97 1.99
N VAL A 44 -7.06 -4.13 0.70
CA VAL A 44 -6.21 -4.78 -0.29
C VAL A 44 -5.62 -3.75 -1.24
N TRP A 45 -4.32 -3.50 -1.10
CA TRP A 45 -3.59 -2.57 -1.94
C TRP A 45 -2.95 -3.31 -3.10
N ARG A 46 -3.35 -2.96 -4.33
CA ARG A 46 -2.79 -3.49 -5.58
C ARG A 46 -2.05 -2.39 -6.32
N ILE A 47 -0.76 -2.60 -6.56
CA ILE A 47 0.11 -1.66 -7.25
C ILE A 47 0.60 -2.29 -8.55
N LYS A 48 0.47 -1.58 -9.67
CA LYS A 48 0.87 -2.08 -11.00
C LYS A 48 1.58 -0.98 -11.78
N ARG A 49 2.78 -1.27 -12.30
CA ARG A 49 3.51 -0.37 -13.18
C ARG A 49 2.72 -0.16 -14.47
N LYS A 50 2.57 1.10 -14.86
CA LYS A 50 2.00 1.52 -16.15
C LYS A 50 3.11 1.75 -17.16
N HIS A 51 4.07 2.61 -16.82
CA HIS A 51 5.18 2.97 -17.70
C HIS A 51 6.31 3.64 -16.91
N LYS A 52 7.56 3.20 -17.10
CA LYS A 52 8.74 3.71 -16.38
C LYS A 52 8.46 3.80 -14.87
N SER A 53 8.54 4.99 -14.27
CA SER A 53 8.29 5.24 -12.85
C SER A 53 6.81 5.39 -12.48
N LYS A 54 5.86 5.36 -13.44
CA LYS A 54 4.44 5.55 -13.16
C LYS A 54 3.75 4.25 -12.81
N PHE A 55 3.05 4.23 -11.69
CA PHE A 55 2.28 3.10 -11.16
C PHE A 55 0.85 3.50 -10.90
N THR A 56 -0.07 2.57 -11.10
CA THR A 56 -1.43 2.68 -10.57
C THR A 56 -1.48 1.99 -9.22
N ILE A 57 -2.05 2.67 -8.24
CA ILE A 57 -2.41 2.12 -6.93
C ILE A 57 -3.94 1.98 -6.89
N VAL A 58 -4.41 0.83 -6.46
CA VAL A 58 -5.84 0.52 -6.27
C VAL A 58 -6.01 -0.05 -4.87
N LEU A 59 -7.04 0.42 -4.18
CA LEU A 59 -7.53 -0.15 -2.94
C LEU A 59 -8.86 -0.88 -3.22
N ASP A 60 -8.95 -2.13 -2.80
CA ASP A 60 -10.21 -2.88 -2.72
C ASP A 60 -10.45 -3.45 -1.31
N ASP A 61 -11.70 -3.77 -1.01
CA ASP A 61 -12.19 -4.29 0.30
C ASP A 61 -11.93 -5.79 0.50
N GLY A 62 -11.16 -6.43 -0.39
CA GLY A 62 -10.97 -7.88 -0.42
C GLY A 62 -12.06 -8.66 -1.16
N ASN A 63 -13.22 -8.03 -1.43
CA ASN A 63 -14.29 -8.55 -2.28
C ASN A 63 -14.26 -7.96 -3.69
N TYR A 64 -13.12 -7.40 -4.10
CA TYR A 64 -12.91 -6.72 -5.38
C TYR A 64 -13.73 -5.43 -5.58
N ASN A 65 -14.40 -4.92 -4.55
CA ASN A 65 -15.04 -3.60 -4.63
C ASN A 65 -13.95 -2.54 -4.51
N LYS A 66 -13.78 -1.73 -5.55
CA LYS A 66 -12.76 -0.69 -5.59
C LYS A 66 -13.23 0.51 -4.78
N ILE A 67 -12.46 0.87 -3.76
CA ILE A 67 -12.75 2.01 -2.88
C ILE A 67 -11.98 3.25 -3.35
N PHE A 68 -10.71 3.05 -3.75
CA PHE A 68 -9.84 4.13 -4.16
C PHE A 68 -8.92 3.70 -5.31
N TRP A 69 -8.58 4.65 -6.17
CA TRP A 69 -7.56 4.46 -7.19
C TRP A 69 -6.81 5.77 -7.44
N SER A 70 -5.52 5.68 -7.71
CA SER A 70 -4.70 6.83 -8.08
C SER A 70 -3.47 6.40 -8.87
N THR A 71 -2.73 7.39 -9.37
CA THR A 71 -1.41 7.21 -9.97
C THR A 71 -0.35 7.74 -9.01
N ILE A 72 0.74 7.00 -8.87
CA ILE A 72 1.91 7.38 -8.08
C ILE A 72 3.18 7.19 -8.90
N GLU A 73 4.15 8.07 -8.70
CA GLU A 73 5.48 7.90 -9.26
C GLU A 73 6.41 7.25 -8.22
N LEU A 74 7.04 6.14 -8.62
CA LEU A 74 8.04 5.42 -7.82
C LEU A 74 9.34 5.33 -8.65
N PRO A 75 10.16 6.41 -8.66
CA PRO A 75 11.44 6.42 -9.36
C PRO A 75 12.36 5.33 -8.82
N GLY A 76 13.06 4.62 -9.71
CA GLY A 76 13.99 3.55 -9.31
C GLY A 76 13.32 2.27 -8.80
N CYS A 77 11.99 2.23 -8.69
CA CYS A 77 11.30 1.01 -8.29
C CYS A 77 11.54 -0.09 -9.33
N ASN A 78 11.91 -1.28 -8.88
CA ASN A 78 12.23 -2.44 -9.74
C ASN A 78 11.04 -3.40 -9.92
N ALA A 79 10.13 -3.45 -8.94
CA ALA A 79 8.94 -4.30 -9.00
C ALA A 79 7.94 -3.81 -10.06
N ASN A 80 7.29 -4.75 -10.77
CA ASN A 80 6.25 -4.41 -11.75
C ASN A 80 4.84 -4.49 -11.18
N LYS A 81 4.63 -5.36 -10.18
CA LYS A 81 3.36 -5.56 -9.50
C LYS A 81 3.64 -5.85 -8.03
N MET A 82 2.80 -5.32 -7.16
CA MET A 82 2.86 -5.57 -5.72
C MET A 82 1.42 -5.68 -5.19
N LYS A 83 1.24 -6.52 -4.16
CA LYS A 83 -0.03 -6.67 -3.44
C LYS A 83 0.27 -6.69 -1.95
N PHE A 84 -0.41 -5.84 -1.20
CA PHE A 84 -0.27 -5.73 0.26
C PHE A 84 -1.65 -5.75 0.91
N TYR A 85 -1.68 -6.18 2.17
CA TYR A 85 -2.84 -6.01 3.03
C TYR A 85 -2.55 -4.94 4.07
N PHE A 86 -3.60 -4.23 4.45
CA PHE A 86 -3.58 -3.33 5.58
C PHE A 86 -4.81 -3.65 6.45
N GLU A 87 -4.56 -4.10 7.68
CA GLU A 87 -5.58 -4.44 8.67
C GLU A 87 -4.99 -4.29 10.07
N ASN A 88 -5.81 -3.95 11.07
CA ASN A 88 -5.35 -3.78 12.45
C ASN A 88 -4.12 -2.85 12.58
N SER A 89 -4.06 -1.80 11.73
CA SER A 89 -2.93 -0.87 11.64
C SER A 89 -1.59 -1.49 11.19
N VAL A 90 -1.59 -2.70 10.63
CA VAL A 90 -0.41 -3.40 10.12
C VAL A 90 -0.47 -3.48 8.60
N LEU A 91 0.59 -3.01 7.92
CA LEU A 91 0.81 -3.23 6.50
C LEU A 91 1.70 -4.48 6.30
N CYS A 92 1.22 -5.47 5.56
CA CYS A 92 1.91 -6.75 5.38
C CYS A 92 1.75 -7.33 3.97
N PHE A 93 2.56 -8.33 3.63
CA PHE A 93 2.24 -9.18 2.49
C PHE A 93 1.07 -10.13 2.80
N PRO A 94 0.30 -10.57 1.78
CA PRO A 94 -0.76 -11.55 1.96
C PRO A 94 -0.38 -12.86 2.65
N ARG A 95 0.91 -13.26 2.58
CA ARG A 95 1.46 -14.47 3.21
C ARG A 95 1.94 -14.26 4.64
N GLU A 96 1.98 -13.01 5.10
CA GLU A 96 2.40 -12.59 6.45
C GLU A 96 1.22 -12.14 7.31
N ARG A 97 0.00 -12.20 6.74
CA ARG A 97 -1.27 -12.06 7.44
C ARG A 97 -1.53 -13.30 8.29
#